data_AF-A0A1W9PM34-F1
#
_entry.id   AF-A0A1W9PM34-F1
#
_cell.length_a   1.000
_cell.length_b   1.000
_cell.length_c   1.000
_cell.angle_alpha   90.00
_cell.angle_beta   90.00
_cell.angle_gamma   90.00
#
_symmetry.space_group_name_H-M   'P 1'
#
loop_
_entity.id
_entity.type
_entity.pdbx_description
1 polymer ?
#
loop_
_entity_poly.entity_id
_entity_poly.type
_entity_poly.pdbx_seq_one_letter_code
_entity_poly.pdbx_strand_id
1 'polypeptide(L)'
;MKTFWDKIKKGVDEGAAYLSEKTEQFTRIGKLKMDILGLKRKIEAKFARLGEYVFQLIVQEESKSKNIADDEEIMKMVEEINNLQKQLDEKNEELEMVSKSKRPEATSEQSVAE
;
A
#
# COMPACT_ATOMS: atom_id res chain seq x y z
N MET A 1 -12.28 -25.19 -44.33
CA MET A 1 -12.74 -23.94 -43.66
C MET A 1 -13.10 -24.21 -42.19
N LYS A 2 -12.09 -24.48 -41.33
CA LYS A 2 -12.28 -24.54 -39.86
C LYS A 2 -11.49 -23.45 -39.11
N THR A 3 -10.70 -22.65 -39.81
CA THR A 3 -9.66 -21.78 -39.23
C THR A 3 -10.16 -20.46 -38.64
N PHE A 4 -11.31 -19.94 -39.07
CA PHE A 4 -11.85 -18.67 -38.58
C PHE A 4 -12.62 -18.82 -37.27
N TRP A 5 -13.44 -19.87 -37.15
CA TRP A 5 -14.19 -20.15 -35.92
C TRP A 5 -13.25 -20.53 -34.77
N ASP A 6 -12.20 -21.30 -35.05
CA ASP A 6 -11.19 -21.66 -34.05
C ASP A 6 -10.36 -20.44 -33.58
N LYS A 7 -10.10 -19.47 -34.46
CA LYS A 7 -9.43 -18.21 -34.09
C LYS A 7 -10.31 -17.31 -33.23
N ILE A 8 -11.62 -17.23 -33.53
CA ILE A 8 -12.58 -16.48 -32.71
C ILE A 8 -12.68 -17.12 -31.33
N LYS A 9 -12.81 -18.45 -31.25
CA LYS A 9 -12.89 -19.15 -29.96
C LYS A 9 -11.62 -18.97 -29.13
N LYS A 10 -10.44 -19.06 -29.75
CA LYS A 10 -9.16 -18.75 -29.08
C LYS A 10 -9.09 -17.32 -28.58
N GLY A 11 -9.50 -16.32 -29.37
CA GLY A 11 -9.51 -14.92 -28.93
C GLY A 11 -10.51 -14.64 -27.79
N VAL A 12 -11.63 -15.36 -27.74
CA VAL A 12 -12.59 -15.29 -26.63
C VAL A 12 -12.01 -15.94 -25.37
N ASP A 13 -11.40 -17.13 -25.49
CA ASP A 13 -10.79 -17.84 -24.36
C ASP A 13 -9.56 -17.07 -23.81
N GLU A 14 -8.71 -16.53 -24.68
CA GLU A 14 -7.57 -15.67 -24.33
C GLU A 14 -8.03 -14.32 -23.74
N GLY A 15 -9.09 -13.73 -24.29
CA GLY A 15 -9.70 -12.51 -23.75
C GLY A 15 -10.31 -12.72 -22.36
N ALA A 16 -11.00 -13.85 -22.14
CA ALA A 16 -11.56 -14.20 -20.85
C ALA A 16 -10.46 -14.45 -19.80
N ALA A 17 -9.39 -15.17 -20.15
CA ALA A 17 -8.24 -15.38 -19.28
C ALA A 17 -7.54 -14.06 -18.91
N TYR A 18 -7.28 -13.19 -19.89
CA TYR A 18 -6.69 -11.87 -19.68
C TYR A 18 -7.55 -10.97 -18.77
N LEU A 19 -8.86 -10.95 -18.98
CA LEU A 19 -9.78 -10.17 -18.15
C LEU A 19 -9.85 -10.71 -16.71
N SER A 20 -9.81 -12.03 -16.54
CA SER A 20 -9.78 -12.67 -15.21
C SER A 20 -8.51 -12.29 -14.45
N GLU A 21 -7.34 -12.44 -15.07
CA GLU A 21 -6.04 -12.09 -14.46
C GLU A 21 -6.00 -10.60 -14.08
N LYS A 22 -6.46 -9.73 -14.97
CA LYS A 22 -6.50 -8.29 -14.72
C LYS A 22 -7.45 -7.92 -13.59
N THR A 23 -8.58 -8.61 -13.47
CA THR A 23 -9.56 -8.40 -12.38
C THR A 23 -8.99 -8.82 -11.02
N GLU A 24 -8.29 -9.95 -10.96
CA GLU A 24 -7.62 -10.40 -9.75
C GLU A 24 -6.54 -9.41 -9.29
N GLN A 25 -5.74 -8.90 -10.23
CA GLN A 25 -4.73 -7.87 -9.96
C GLN A 25 -5.35 -6.56 -9.46
N PHE A 26 -6.44 -6.07 -10.07
CA PHE A 26 -7.14 -4.87 -9.59
C PHE A 26 -7.71 -5.06 -8.19
N THR A 27 -8.24 -6.24 -7.90
CA THR A 27 -8.73 -6.59 -6.55
C THR A 27 -7.60 -6.55 -5.53
N ARG A 28 -6.43 -7.13 -5.86
CA ARG A 28 -5.24 -7.09 -5.01
C ARG A 28 -4.75 -5.66 -4.76
N ILE A 29 -4.68 -4.83 -5.80
CA ILE A 29 -4.33 -3.40 -5.68
C ILE A 29 -5.32 -2.67 -4.79
N GLY A 30 -6.63 -2.91 -4.96
CA GLY A 30 -7.68 -2.31 -4.16
C GLY A 30 -7.52 -2.64 -2.68
N LYS A 31 -7.26 -3.92 -2.36
CA LYS A 31 -6.98 -4.37 -0.99
C LYS A 31 -5.76 -3.69 -0.40
N LEU A 32 -4.64 -3.65 -1.11
CA LEU A 32 -3.41 -2.99 -0.65
C LEU A 32 -3.62 -1.50 -0.36
N LYS A 33 -4.35 -0.79 -1.23
CA LYS A 33 -4.69 0.63 -1.00
C LYS A 33 -5.53 0.83 0.26
N MET A 34 -6.47 -0.07 0.53
CA MET A 34 -7.29 -0.01 1.75
C MET A 34 -6.46 -0.29 3.01
N ASP A 35 -5.56 -1.27 2.95
CA ASP A 35 -4.63 -1.57 4.04
C ASP A 35 -3.73 -0.37 4.35
N ILE A 36 -3.15 0.25 3.31
CA ILE A 36 -2.34 1.48 3.41
C ILE A 36 -3.14 2.62 4.05
N LEU A 37 -4.38 2.85 3.61
CA LEU A 37 -5.25 3.87 4.20
C LEU A 37 -5.54 3.59 5.68
N GLY A 38 -5.78 2.33 6.02
CA GLY A 38 -5.97 1.89 7.40
C GLY A 38 -4.73 2.14 8.27
N LEU A 39 -3.53 1.83 7.77
CA LEU A 39 -2.27 2.08 8.46
C LEU A 39 -2.02 3.58 8.67
N LYS A 40 -2.24 4.41 7.64
CA LYS A 40 -2.12 5.88 7.76
C LYS A 40 -3.02 6.45 8.86
N ARG A 41 -4.29 6.05 8.89
CA ARG A 41 -5.23 6.46 9.96
C ARG A 41 -4.78 6.02 11.35
N LYS A 42 -4.24 4.81 11.48
CA LYS A 42 -3.70 4.32 12.76
C LYS A 42 -2.50 5.14 13.21
N ILE A 43 -1.59 5.48 12.30
CA ILE A 43 -0.42 6.33 12.58
C ILE A 43 -0.88 7.73 13.02
N GLU A 44 -1.80 8.35 12.30
CA GLU A 44 -2.38 9.66 12.65
C GLU A 44 -3.00 9.64 14.06
N ALA A 45 -3.79 8.62 14.38
CA ALA A 45 -4.40 8.47 15.70
C ALA A 45 -3.36 8.28 16.81
N LYS A 46 -2.25 7.59 16.54
CA LYS A 46 -1.14 7.40 17.50
C LYS A 46 -0.36 8.69 17.73
N PHE A 47 -0.07 9.45 16.67
CA PHE A 47 0.53 10.78 16.81
C PHE A 47 -0.35 11.73 17.61
N ALA A 48 -1.66 11.73 17.37
CA ALA A 48 -2.60 12.56 18.14
C ALA A 48 -2.56 12.21 19.65
N ARG A 49 -2.57 10.92 20.00
CA ARG A 49 -2.46 10.47 21.39
C ARG A 49 -1.12 10.82 22.02
N LEU A 50 -0.03 10.63 21.29
CA LEU A 50 1.31 11.02 21.75
C LEU A 50 1.37 12.52 22.04
N GLY A 51 0.86 13.34 21.12
CA GLY A 51 0.81 14.79 21.30
C GLY A 51 -0.06 15.21 22.49
N GLU A 52 -1.23 14.58 22.67
CA GLU A 52 -2.09 14.79 23.82
C GLU A 52 -1.38 14.46 25.14
N TYR A 53 -0.71 13.30 25.21
CA TYR A 53 0.00 12.85 26.40
C TYR A 53 1.17 13.77 26.76
N VAL A 54 2.00 14.14 25.77
CA VAL A 54 3.11 15.08 25.95
C VAL A 54 2.59 16.45 26.41
N PHE A 55 1.50 16.93 25.81
CA PHE A 55 0.89 18.19 26.21
C PHE A 55 0.40 18.15 27.67
N GLN A 56 -0.26 17.06 28.09
CA GLN A 56 -0.71 16.87 29.46
C GLN A 56 0.46 16.88 30.45
N LEU A 57 1.55 16.16 30.14
CA LEU A 57 2.76 16.14 30.98
C LEU A 57 3.37 17.53 31.18
N ILE A 58 3.39 18.36 30.13
CA ILE A 58 3.93 19.73 30.19
C ILE A 58 3.02 20.63 31.05
N VAL A 59 1.70 20.55 30.85
CA VAL A 59 0.73 21.43 31.53
C VAL A 59 0.56 21.07 33.01
N GLN A 60 0.61 19.79 33.37
CA GLN A 60 0.37 19.32 34.74
C GLN A 60 1.61 19.46 35.65
N GLU A 61 2.72 20.03 35.16
CA GLU A 61 3.98 20.21 35.88
C GLU A 61 4.63 18.92 36.42
N GLU A 62 4.09 17.73 36.11
CA GLU A 62 4.69 16.43 36.42
C GLU A 62 6.10 16.29 35.83
N SER A 63 6.39 17.04 34.76
CA SER A 63 7.68 17.04 34.06
C SER A 63 8.74 17.98 34.64
N LYS A 64 8.48 18.72 35.73
CA LYS A 64 9.45 19.71 36.26
C LYS A 64 10.80 19.12 36.70
N SER A 65 10.89 17.80 36.93
CA SER A 65 12.15 17.12 37.29
C SER A 65 12.49 15.90 36.43
N LYS A 66 11.62 15.50 35.49
CA LYS A 66 11.78 14.29 34.68
C LYS A 66 11.83 14.66 33.20
N ASN A 67 12.87 14.22 32.51
CA ASN A 67 13.00 14.44 31.07
C ASN A 67 11.89 13.68 30.34
N ILE A 68 11.13 14.37 29.50
CA ILE A 68 10.03 13.79 28.70
C ILE A 68 10.54 12.66 27.80
N ALA A 69 11.80 12.72 27.37
CA ALA A 69 12.43 11.68 26.57
C ALA A 69 12.65 10.35 27.32
N ASP A 70 12.61 10.36 28.64
CA ASP A 70 12.80 9.18 29.49
C ASP A 70 11.46 8.61 29.98
N ASP A 71 10.33 9.13 29.48
CA ASP A 71 9.01 8.61 29.81
C ASP A 71 8.72 7.31 29.06
N GLU A 72 8.44 6.25 29.81
CA GLU A 72 8.22 4.90 29.28
C GLU A 72 7.01 4.81 28.35
N GLU A 73 5.93 5.55 28.65
CA GLU A 73 4.72 5.57 27.81
C GLU A 73 4.99 6.30 26.49
N ILE A 74 5.74 7.41 26.51
CA ILE A 74 6.20 8.09 25.29
C ILE A 74 7.04 7.14 24.44
N MET A 75 8.04 6.48 25.02
CA MET A 75 8.93 5.58 24.29
C MET A 75 8.16 4.41 23.66
N LYS A 76 7.19 3.86 24.39
CA LYS A 76 6.29 2.82 23.86
C LYS A 76 5.43 3.33 22.70
N MET A 77 4.85 4.53 22.81
CA MET A 77 4.07 5.12 21.72
C MET A 77 4.93 5.38 20.48
N VAL A 78 6.17 5.84 20.66
CA VAL A 78 7.14 6.04 19.57
C VAL A 78 7.50 4.71 18.89
N GLU A 79 7.76 3.66 19.66
CA GLU A 79 8.04 2.32 19.12
C GLU A 79 6.86 1.77 18.31
N GLU A 80 5.64 1.91 18.82
CA GLU A 80 4.42 1.51 18.12
C GLU A 80 4.24 2.28 16.80
N ILE A 81 4.49 3.60 16.80
CA ILE A 81 4.44 4.44 15.60
C ILE A 81 5.49 3.96 14.58
N ASN A 82 6.72 3.69 15.02
CA ASN A 82 7.79 3.20 14.14
C ASN A 82 7.45 1.84 13.53
N ASN A 83 6.85 0.93 14.30
CA ASN A 83 6.41 -0.36 13.77
C ASN A 83 5.30 -0.19 12.72
N LEU A 84 4.33 0.70 12.97
CA LEU A 84 3.29 0.99 12.00
C LEU A 84 3.84 1.65 10.72
N GLN A 85 4.85 2.50 10.83
CA GLN A 85 5.53 3.10 9.67
C GLN A 85 6.26 2.05 8.84
N LYS A 86 6.99 1.12 9.47
CA LYS A 86 7.62 -0.01 8.77
C LYS A 86 6.59 -0.84 7.99
N GLN A 87 5.46 -1.18 8.62
CA GLN A 87 4.38 -1.91 7.94
C GLN A 87 3.78 -1.11 6.78
N LEU A 88 3.69 0.22 6.91
CA LEU A 88 3.23 1.09 5.85
C LEU A 88 4.19 1.09 4.66
N ASP A 89 5.49 1.15 4.92
CA ASP A 89 6.54 1.12 3.90
C ASP A 89 6.55 -0.21 3.15
N GLU A 90 6.51 -1.34 3.87
CA GLU A 90 6.40 -2.68 3.28
C GLU A 90 5.16 -2.80 2.37
N LYS A 91 4.02 -2.23 2.78
CA LYS A 91 2.80 -2.25 1.97
C LYS A 91 2.86 -1.33 0.75
N ASN A 92 3.53 -0.18 0.86
CA ASN A 92 3.78 0.69 -0.29
C ASN A 92 4.71 0.01 -1.30
N GLU A 93 5.76 -0.66 -0.85
CA GLU A 93 6.65 -1.45 -1.70
C GLU A 93 5.90 -2.59 -2.41
N GLU A 94 5.02 -3.31 -1.69
CA GLU A 94 4.17 -4.34 -2.29
C GLU A 94 3.27 -3.76 -3.38
N LEU A 95 2.65 -2.60 -3.13
CA LEU A 95 1.81 -1.90 -4.10
C LEU A 95 2.62 -1.44 -5.33
N GLU A 96 3.85 -0.97 -5.14
CA GLU A 96 4.75 -0.62 -6.23
C GLU A 96 5.12 -1.83 -7.09
N MET A 97 5.44 -2.96 -6.48
CA MET A 97 5.77 -4.20 -7.21
C MET A 97 4.59 -4.70 -8.03
N VAL A 98 3.38 -4.73 -7.45
CA VAL A 98 2.14 -5.15 -8.12
C VAL A 98 1.69 -4.15 -9.19
N SER A 99 2.08 -2.88 -9.07
CA SER A 99 1.77 -1.85 -10.08
C SER A 99 2.81 -1.74 -11.19
N LYS A 100 4.09 -2.05 -10.96
CA LYS A 100 5.16 -2.07 -11.99
C LYS A 100 5.10 -3.30 -12.90
N SER A 101 4.58 -4.42 -12.39
CA SER A 101 4.24 -5.60 -13.22
C SER A 101 3.17 -5.31 -14.30
N LYS A 102 2.60 -4.10 -14.30
CA LYS A 102 1.75 -3.55 -15.38
C LYS A 102 2.46 -3.02 -16.61
N ARG A 103 3.79 -3.03 -16.74
CA ARG A 103 4.44 -2.65 -18.01
C ARG A 103 4.60 -3.89 -18.90
N PRO A 104 3.62 -4.25 -19.74
CA PRO A 104 3.97 -4.90 -20.99
C PRO A 104 4.79 -3.87 -21.78
N GLU A 105 5.87 -4.33 -22.38
CA GLU A 105 6.61 -3.65 -23.42
C GLU A 105 5.63 -3.08 -24.45
N ALA A 106 5.39 -1.77 -24.38
CA ALA A 106 4.66 -1.09 -25.42
C ALA A 106 5.64 -0.90 -26.59
N THR A 107 5.41 -1.67 -27.66
CA THR A 107 5.67 -1.31 -29.06
C THR A 107 7.12 -1.36 -29.55
N SER A 108 7.53 -2.52 -30.08
CA SER A 108 8.48 -2.59 -31.21
C SER A 108 8.06 -3.65 -32.22
N GLU A 109 6.78 -3.69 -32.58
CA GLU A 109 6.29 -4.41 -33.77
C GLU A 109 5.32 -3.49 -34.53
N GLN A 110 5.84 -2.35 -35.00
CA GLN A 110 5.25 -1.61 -36.12
C GLN A 110 6.39 -1.13 -37.03
N SER A 111 7.04 -2.08 -37.70
CA SER A 111 7.87 -1.82 -38.89
C SER A 111 7.60 -2.91 -39.94
N VAL A 112 6.34 -3.11 -40.31
CA VAL A 112 5.99 -3.72 -41.59
C VAL A 112 4.83 -2.93 -42.18
N ALA A 113 5.18 -1.80 -42.79
CA ALA A 113 4.38 -1.13 -43.79
C ALA A 113 5.33 -0.34 -44.69
N GLU A 114 6.03 -1.06 -45.56
CA GLU A 114 6.37 -0.63 -46.92
C GLU A 114 6.46 -1.86 -47.83
#